data_AF-A0A518I9E4-F1
#
_entry.id   AF-A0A518I9E4-F1
#
_cell.length_a   1.000
_cell.length_b   1.000
_cell.length_c   1.000
_cell.angle_alpha   90.00
_cell.angle_beta   90.00
_cell.angle_gamma   90.00
#
_symmetry.space_group_name_H-M   'P 1'
#
loop_
_entity.id
_entity.type
_entity.pdbx_description
1 polymer ?
#
loop_
_entity_poly.entity_id
_entity_poly.type
_entity_poly.pdbx_seq_one_letter_code
_entity_poly.pdbx_strand_id
1 'polypeptide(L)'
;MDIIRTLLLAMLIQGDGSSAEYSPEEARHFINLRNQSVRSFDVDLSSVTMQYFTTDLPKDFTPSTRLKKKSEFRPLSPEDAISHTSHFHQMFLNDSNGVHPMRRIEVYSDDDKTFLNVLAFDGSNRRVLQPAQETGLIGGPAKDYSVYAGIGEDYLEILGFFYRGQPIVNYFQSPSIKVVKDDSLLLVEAFDGPESGNVPMNGYRIWLDPVRGMCPTQFEHYQVYPKIFNSEEIGGDDVKHVRYKRVIEDFLQLEDNIWVPIKALTTQNKIEWTPGKSGSVKVLKLYDTTAIVNAEKSRWNKGVDEKDFAFDFPPATRVRNELLGVDIVVGKQSAGRNIDELLANAASVIPVDHPRYVKSTIKDKTNWNRLHLLLLLNGAILCACIIYVLMRRHRRRLS
;
A
#
# COMPACT_ATOMS: atom_id res chain seq x y z
N MET A 1 -3.66 -27.93 4.47
CA MET A 1 -2.31 -27.35 4.32
C MET A 1 -1.22 -28.40 4.12
N ASP A 2 -1.36 -29.62 4.67
CA ASP A 2 -0.33 -30.67 4.55
C ASP A 2 0.01 -31.13 3.13
N ILE A 3 -0.93 -31.13 2.18
CA ILE A 3 -0.64 -31.52 0.78
C ILE A 3 0.26 -30.50 0.08
N ILE A 4 0.03 -29.20 0.31
CA ILE A 4 0.83 -28.12 -0.28
C ILE A 4 2.24 -28.12 0.34
N ARG A 5 2.34 -28.35 1.66
CA ARG A 5 3.61 -28.53 2.37
C ARG A 5 4.37 -29.77 1.88
N THR A 6 3.68 -30.88 1.67
CA THR A 6 4.29 -32.13 1.15
C THR A 6 4.76 -31.95 -0.29
N LEU A 7 4.04 -31.20 -1.12
CA LEU A 7 4.47 -30.85 -2.48
C LEU A 7 5.66 -29.87 -2.48
N LEU A 8 5.62 -28.80 -1.67
CA LEU A 8 6.73 -27.83 -1.55
C LEU A 8 7.99 -28.48 -0.96
N LEU A 9 7.86 -29.25 0.12
CA LEU A 9 9.00 -29.99 0.69
C LEU A 9 9.48 -31.09 -0.26
N ALA A 10 8.60 -31.85 -0.91
CA ALA A 10 9.03 -32.86 -1.88
C ALA A 10 9.76 -32.23 -3.08
N MET A 11 9.31 -31.07 -3.55
CA MET A 11 9.98 -30.32 -4.63
C MET A 11 11.31 -29.69 -4.18
N LEU A 12 11.43 -29.28 -2.91
CA LEU A 12 12.69 -28.77 -2.34
C LEU A 12 13.69 -29.89 -1.99
N ILE A 13 13.21 -31.09 -1.62
CA ILE A 13 14.04 -32.22 -1.18
C ILE A 13 14.45 -33.13 -2.34
N GLN A 14 13.71 -33.17 -3.45
CA GLN A 14 14.04 -34.02 -4.61
C GLN A 14 14.98 -33.38 -5.65
N GLY A 15 15.43 -32.15 -5.45
CA GLY A 15 16.37 -31.51 -6.37
C GLY A 15 17.82 -31.83 -6.06
N ASP A 16 18.47 -32.57 -6.95
CA ASP A 16 19.85 -32.24 -7.30
C ASP A 16 19.97 -30.74 -7.62
N GLY A 17 21.16 -30.17 -7.64
CA GLY A 17 21.39 -28.73 -7.85
C GLY A 17 20.79 -28.08 -9.12
N SER A 18 19.98 -28.78 -9.93
CA SER A 18 19.14 -28.20 -10.97
C SER A 18 17.90 -27.50 -10.38
N SER A 19 17.97 -26.17 -10.41
CA SER A 19 16.91 -25.23 -10.06
C SER A 19 15.59 -25.52 -10.76
N ALA A 20 14.58 -25.97 -10.03
CA ALA A 20 13.20 -25.73 -10.45
C ALA A 20 12.97 -24.22 -10.44
N GLU A 21 13.04 -23.59 -11.62
CA GLU A 21 12.63 -22.20 -11.80
C GLU A 21 11.14 -22.11 -11.53
N TYR A 22 10.74 -21.36 -10.50
CA TYR A 22 9.32 -21.08 -10.25
C TYR A 22 8.80 -20.12 -11.31
N SER A 23 7.64 -20.40 -11.88
CA SER A 23 6.99 -19.42 -12.76
C SER A 23 6.43 -18.23 -11.95
N PRO A 24 6.24 -17.05 -12.57
CA PRO A 24 5.53 -15.94 -11.95
C PRO A 24 4.14 -16.34 -11.40
N GLU A 25 3.43 -17.24 -12.09
CA GLU A 25 2.14 -17.76 -11.68
C GLU A 25 2.22 -18.61 -10.41
N GLU A 26 3.24 -19.45 -10.28
CA GLU A 26 3.49 -20.27 -9.09
C GLU A 26 3.87 -19.40 -7.90
N ALA A 27 4.80 -18.45 -8.07
CA ALA A 27 5.17 -17.50 -7.03
C ALA A 27 3.94 -16.72 -6.54
N ARG A 28 3.10 -16.22 -7.47
CA ARG A 28 1.84 -15.55 -7.16
C ARG A 28 0.88 -16.46 -6.40
N HIS A 29 0.76 -17.73 -6.79
CA HIS A 29 -0.10 -18.69 -6.10
C HIS A 29 0.34 -18.90 -4.65
N PHE A 30 1.64 -19.10 -4.40
CA PHE A 30 2.14 -19.30 -3.04
C PHE A 30 1.99 -18.06 -2.16
N ILE A 31 2.23 -16.86 -2.70
CA ILE A 31 2.00 -15.62 -1.94
C ILE A 31 0.51 -15.44 -1.64
N ASN A 32 -0.39 -15.77 -2.57
CA ASN A 32 -1.82 -15.76 -2.30
C ASN A 32 -2.20 -16.71 -1.16
N LEU A 33 -1.71 -17.95 -1.19
CA LEU A 33 -1.95 -18.93 -0.12
C LEU A 33 -1.42 -18.44 1.22
N ARG A 34 -0.22 -17.86 1.23
CA ARG A 34 0.36 -17.25 2.42
C ARG A 34 -0.47 -16.07 2.90
N ASN A 35 -0.97 -15.22 2.01
CA ASN A 35 -1.80 -14.08 2.39
C ASN A 35 -3.17 -14.52 2.96
N GLN A 36 -3.61 -15.73 2.63
CA GLN A 36 -4.80 -16.35 3.21
C GLN A 36 -4.53 -17.07 4.54
N SER A 37 -3.26 -17.27 4.92
CA SER A 37 -2.90 -17.96 6.16
C SER A 37 -3.00 -17.06 7.39
N VAL A 38 -2.75 -15.76 7.26
CA VAL A 38 -3.02 -14.77 8.31
C VAL A 38 -4.34 -14.06 8.00
N ARG A 39 -5.42 -14.50 8.65
CA ARG A 39 -6.77 -13.97 8.46
C ARG A 39 -7.12 -12.86 9.42
N SER A 40 -6.47 -12.83 10.58
CA SER A 40 -6.64 -11.75 11.54
C SER A 40 -5.34 -11.53 12.31
N PHE A 41 -5.18 -10.31 12.82
CA PHE A 41 -4.20 -10.04 13.85
C PHE A 41 -4.64 -8.88 14.72
N ASP A 42 -4.06 -8.84 15.91
CA ASP A 42 -4.10 -7.78 16.89
C ASP A 42 -2.67 -7.66 17.43
N VAL A 43 -1.96 -6.61 17.02
CA VAL A 43 -0.51 -6.48 17.14
C VAL A 43 -0.15 -5.19 17.87
N ASP A 44 0.68 -5.34 18.89
CA ASP A 44 1.37 -4.25 19.59
C ASP A 44 2.74 -4.05 18.92
N LEU A 45 2.94 -2.89 18.30
CA LEU A 45 4.11 -2.55 17.49
C LEU A 45 4.75 -1.27 18.02
N SER A 46 6.07 -1.28 18.17
CA SER A 46 6.86 -0.07 18.44
C SER A 46 7.73 0.24 17.24
N SER A 47 7.92 1.52 16.90
CA SER A 47 8.88 1.92 15.87
C SER A 47 9.79 3.03 16.36
N VAL A 48 11.06 2.95 16.00
CA VAL A 48 12.04 4.05 16.14
C VAL A 48 12.42 4.52 14.74
N THR A 49 12.12 5.78 14.44
CA THR A 49 12.42 6.43 13.16
C THR A 49 13.56 7.43 13.36
N MET A 50 14.66 7.22 12.66
CA MET A 50 15.78 8.15 12.54
C MET A 50 15.60 8.98 11.27
N GLN A 51 15.48 10.29 11.41
CA GLN A 51 15.38 11.25 10.31
C GLN A 51 16.74 11.91 10.05
N TYR A 52 17.24 11.80 8.81
CA TYR A 52 18.57 12.26 8.38
C TYR A 52 18.52 13.57 7.58
N PHE A 53 17.49 14.38 7.79
CA PHE A 53 17.39 15.68 7.16
C PHE A 53 16.53 16.63 7.98
N THR A 54 16.67 17.93 7.75
CA THR A 54 15.73 18.94 8.20
C THR A 54 15.16 19.70 7.01
N THR A 55 14.01 20.31 7.22
CA THR A 55 13.44 21.28 6.31
C THR A 55 13.21 22.58 7.06
N ASP A 56 13.66 23.69 6.48
CA ASP A 56 13.29 25.01 6.97
C ASP A 56 11.84 25.30 6.58
N LEU A 57 10.89 24.74 7.33
CA LEU A 57 9.50 25.18 7.25
C LEU A 57 9.38 26.52 8.00
N PRO A 58 8.74 27.54 7.40
CA PRO A 58 8.41 28.76 8.12
C PRO A 58 7.62 28.41 9.40
N LYS A 59 7.91 29.08 10.52
CA LYS A 59 7.20 28.86 11.80
C LYS A 59 5.68 29.01 11.68
N ASP A 60 5.22 29.75 10.67
CA ASP A 60 3.80 30.04 10.41
C ASP A 60 3.20 29.12 9.33
N PHE A 61 3.85 28.00 9.00
CA PHE A 61 3.32 27.04 8.03
C PHE A 61 2.04 26.41 8.57
N THR A 62 0.91 26.76 7.96
CA THR A 62 -0.31 25.95 8.06
C THR A 62 -0.40 25.07 6.82
N PRO A 63 -0.92 23.83 6.90
CA PRO A 63 -1.13 22.97 5.74
C PRO A 63 -1.94 23.63 4.61
N SER A 64 -2.77 24.64 4.93
CA SER A 64 -3.53 25.44 3.98
C SER A 64 -2.74 26.57 3.29
N THR A 65 -1.59 26.98 3.84
CA THR A 65 -0.77 28.03 3.23
C THR A 65 0.09 27.42 2.14
N ARG A 66 -0.25 27.67 0.88
CA ARG A 66 0.60 27.28 -0.26
C ARG A 66 2.00 27.88 -0.08
N LEU A 67 3.01 27.04 0.13
CA LEU A 67 4.39 27.48 0.32
C LEU A 67 4.87 28.19 -0.95
N LYS A 68 4.92 29.52 -0.92
CA LYS A 68 5.56 30.31 -1.98
C LYS A 68 7.08 30.18 -1.95
N LYS A 69 7.65 29.83 -0.80
CA LYS A 69 9.10 29.64 -0.62
C LYS A 69 9.41 28.14 -0.66
N LYS A 70 10.35 27.75 -1.53
CA LYS A 70 10.87 26.37 -1.56
C LYS A 70 11.45 26.05 -0.18
N SER A 71 10.97 24.98 0.45
CA SER A 71 11.63 24.42 1.62
C SER A 71 13.01 23.92 1.22
N GLU A 72 14.06 24.40 1.89
CA GLU A 72 15.41 23.87 1.68
C GLU A 72 15.55 22.54 2.41
N PHE A 73 16.01 21.52 1.69
CA PHE A 73 16.37 20.22 2.26
C PHE A 73 17.81 20.30 2.76
N ARG A 74 18.03 20.02 4.04
CA ARG A 74 19.38 19.96 4.63
C ARG A 74 19.65 18.56 5.17
N PRO A 75 20.58 17.79 4.59
CA PRO A 75 20.96 16.50 5.14
C PRO A 75 21.62 16.68 6.50
N LEU A 76 21.38 15.73 7.41
CA LEU A 76 22.01 15.62 8.72
C LEU A 76 23.08 14.53 8.68
N SER A 77 24.10 14.64 9.52
CA SER A 77 25.00 13.52 9.78
C SER A 77 24.28 12.45 10.61
N PRO A 78 24.81 11.21 10.68
CA PRO A 78 24.21 10.17 11.51
C PRO A 78 24.11 10.53 12.99
N GLU A 79 25.04 11.34 13.50
CA GLU A 79 25.09 11.77 14.90
C GLU A 79 24.05 12.85 15.21
N ASP A 80 23.70 13.67 14.21
CA ASP A 80 22.70 14.73 14.31
C ASP A 80 21.28 14.25 13.93
N ALA A 81 21.11 12.97 13.60
CA ALA A 81 19.84 12.42 13.17
C ALA A 81 18.77 12.56 14.25
N ILE A 82 17.57 13.01 13.85
CA ILE A 82 16.46 13.23 14.77
C ILE A 82 15.73 11.90 14.98
N SER A 83 15.63 11.46 16.23
CA SER A 83 14.93 10.23 16.58
C SER A 83 13.49 10.50 17.00
N HIS A 84 12.58 9.68 16.49
CA HIS A 84 11.18 9.66 16.88
C HIS A 84 10.75 8.24 17.19
N THR A 85 10.25 8.00 18.41
CA THR A 85 9.62 6.74 18.77
C THR A 85 8.11 6.85 18.62
N SER A 86 7.44 5.78 18.22
CA SER A 86 5.99 5.71 18.16
C SER A 86 5.52 4.31 18.53
N HIS A 87 4.36 4.25 19.20
CA HIS A 87 3.72 2.99 19.56
C HIS A 87 2.39 2.86 18.84
N PHE A 88 2.13 1.66 18.34
CA PHE A 88 0.96 1.33 17.57
C PHE A 88 0.27 0.12 18.14
N HIS A 89 -1.05 0.15 18.08
CA HIS A 89 -1.88 -1.03 18.23
C HIS A 89 -2.64 -1.20 16.92
N GLN A 90 -2.38 -2.30 16.21
CA GLN A 90 -2.90 -2.54 14.87
C GLN A 90 -3.74 -3.80 14.85
N MET A 91 -4.97 -3.68 14.38
CA MET A 91 -5.86 -4.80 14.17
C MET A 91 -6.16 -4.98 12.69
N PHE A 92 -6.39 -6.22 12.31
CA PHE A 92 -6.77 -6.62 10.97
C PHE A 92 -7.69 -7.82 11.00
N LEU A 93 -8.70 -7.81 10.13
CA LEU A 93 -9.60 -8.92 9.91
C LEU A 93 -9.90 -9.04 8.41
N ASN A 94 -9.51 -10.17 7.84
CA ASN A 94 -9.84 -10.60 6.49
C ASN A 94 -10.93 -11.67 6.58
N ASP A 95 -12.16 -11.21 6.70
CA ASP A 95 -13.33 -12.07 6.60
C ASP A 95 -13.42 -12.60 5.14
N SER A 96 -13.49 -13.91 4.96
CA SER A 96 -13.49 -14.56 3.64
C SER A 96 -14.71 -14.24 2.77
N ASN A 97 -15.74 -13.62 3.33
CA ASN A 97 -16.98 -13.21 2.68
C ASN A 97 -17.01 -11.70 2.37
N GLY A 98 -16.13 -10.91 2.97
CA GLY A 98 -15.99 -9.47 2.78
C GLY A 98 -15.17 -9.15 1.53
N VAL A 99 -15.69 -8.23 0.70
CA VAL A 99 -14.99 -7.75 -0.50
C VAL A 99 -13.70 -6.99 -0.15
N HIS A 100 -13.60 -6.50 1.10
CA HIS A 100 -12.50 -5.68 1.58
C HIS A 100 -12.16 -6.00 3.05
N PRO A 101 -10.88 -6.14 3.41
CA PRO A 101 -10.49 -6.43 4.79
C PRO A 101 -10.75 -5.24 5.71
N MET A 102 -11.06 -5.53 6.98
CA MET A 102 -11.18 -4.53 8.03
C MET A 102 -9.81 -4.27 8.67
N ARG A 103 -9.61 -3.03 9.12
CA ARG A 103 -8.35 -2.58 9.71
C ARG A 103 -8.56 -1.51 10.75
N ARG A 104 -7.78 -1.55 11.84
CA ARG A 104 -7.67 -0.46 12.82
C ARG A 104 -6.20 -0.20 13.12
N ILE A 105 -5.85 1.08 13.27
CA ILE A 105 -4.51 1.51 13.69
C ILE A 105 -4.74 2.58 14.75
N GLU A 106 -4.24 2.33 15.95
CA GLU A 106 -4.18 3.30 17.03
C GLU A 106 -2.73 3.70 17.22
N VAL A 107 -2.49 5.00 17.40
CA VAL A 107 -1.16 5.56 17.60
C VAL A 107 -1.09 6.20 18.97
N TYR A 108 -0.02 5.92 19.69
CA TYR A 108 0.24 6.42 21.02
C TYR A 108 1.57 7.18 21.06
N SER A 109 1.60 8.21 21.90
CA SER A 109 2.79 8.98 22.27
C SER A 109 3.83 8.06 22.92
N ASP A 110 5.11 8.36 22.73
CA ASP A 110 6.17 7.59 23.38
C ASP A 110 6.23 7.87 24.89
N ASP A 111 6.19 9.14 25.27
CA ASP A 111 6.50 9.61 26.62
C ASP A 111 5.53 9.07 27.68
N ASP A 112 4.23 9.08 27.38
CA ASP A 112 3.16 8.83 28.34
C ASP A 112 2.11 7.82 27.84
N LYS A 113 2.33 7.25 26.64
CA LYS A 113 1.36 6.39 25.95
C LYS A 113 0.00 7.05 25.78
N THR A 114 -0.06 8.38 25.72
CA THR A 114 -1.30 9.10 25.42
C THR A 114 -1.74 8.77 24.00
N PHE A 115 -3.03 8.46 23.87
CA PHE A 115 -3.66 8.17 22.59
C PHE A 115 -3.67 9.41 21.68
N LEU A 116 -3.00 9.31 20.53
CA LEU A 116 -2.78 10.43 19.62
C LEU A 116 -3.77 10.43 18.45
N ASN A 117 -4.03 9.28 17.86
CA ASN A 117 -4.97 9.15 16.76
C ASN A 117 -5.42 7.70 16.57
N VAL A 118 -6.56 7.54 15.89
CA VAL A 118 -7.02 6.25 15.37
C VAL A 118 -7.48 6.40 13.94
N LEU A 119 -7.21 5.36 13.16
CA LEU A 119 -7.86 5.09 11.90
C LEU A 119 -8.54 3.75 11.98
N ALA A 120 -9.73 3.66 11.42
CA ALA A 120 -10.41 2.41 11.17
C ALA A 120 -10.92 2.38 9.72
N PHE A 121 -10.92 1.19 9.15
CA PHE A 121 -11.53 0.87 7.88
C PHE A 121 -12.35 -0.39 8.09
N ASP A 122 -13.66 -0.30 7.84
CA ASP A 122 -14.62 -1.39 8.05
C ASP A 122 -14.93 -2.16 6.76
N GLY A 123 -14.02 -2.09 5.78
CA GLY A 123 -14.22 -2.66 4.45
C GLY A 123 -14.97 -1.73 3.48
N SER A 124 -15.70 -0.72 3.96
CA SER A 124 -16.41 0.22 3.09
C SER A 124 -15.92 1.65 3.26
N ASN A 125 -15.85 2.11 4.51
CA ASN A 125 -15.56 3.49 4.84
C ASN A 125 -14.30 3.58 5.70
N ARG A 126 -13.51 4.62 5.46
CA ARG A 126 -12.43 5.00 6.36
C ARG A 126 -12.95 6.01 7.38
N ARG A 127 -12.48 5.86 8.61
CA ARG A 127 -12.74 6.75 9.73
C ARG A 127 -11.42 7.14 10.35
N VAL A 128 -11.22 8.42 10.64
CA VAL A 128 -10.04 8.93 11.34
C VAL A 128 -10.49 9.83 12.47
N LEU A 129 -9.85 9.73 13.63
CA LEU A 129 -10.04 10.64 14.76
C LEU A 129 -8.68 11.12 15.24
N GLN A 130 -8.57 12.44 15.44
CA GLN A 130 -7.41 13.12 16.00
C GLN A 130 -7.87 13.90 17.25
N PRO A 131 -7.86 13.28 18.44
CA PRO A 131 -8.47 13.84 19.64
C PRO A 131 -7.90 15.20 20.04
N ALA A 132 -6.59 15.39 19.93
CA ALA A 132 -5.92 16.63 20.32
C ALA A 132 -6.34 17.84 19.47
N GLN A 133 -6.80 17.60 18.23
CA GLN A 133 -7.30 18.62 17.32
C GLN A 133 -8.84 18.72 17.34
N GLU A 134 -9.53 17.85 18.07
CA GLU A 134 -10.98 17.70 18.03
C GLU A 134 -11.50 17.52 16.60
N THR A 135 -10.74 16.86 15.74
CA THR A 135 -11.10 16.63 14.33
C THR A 135 -11.30 15.16 14.03
N GLY A 136 -12.18 14.89 13.08
CA GLY A 136 -12.39 13.57 12.51
C GLY A 136 -12.57 13.62 11.00
N LEU A 137 -12.47 12.45 10.38
CA LEU A 137 -12.71 12.25 8.95
C LEU A 137 -13.58 11.00 8.77
N ILE A 138 -14.56 11.09 7.89
CA ILE A 138 -15.23 9.94 7.28
C ILE A 138 -15.08 10.08 5.77
N GLY A 139 -14.57 9.04 5.12
CA GLY A 139 -14.38 9.02 3.68
C GLY A 139 -14.63 7.64 3.09
N GLY A 140 -14.64 7.58 1.76
CA GLY A 140 -14.71 6.31 1.04
C GLY A 140 -13.44 5.45 1.24
N PRO A 141 -13.39 4.27 0.60
CA PRO A 141 -12.19 3.44 0.65
C PRO A 141 -11.01 4.28 0.16
N ALA A 142 -9.92 4.25 0.93
CA ALA A 142 -8.76 5.03 0.61
C ALA A 142 -8.23 4.56 -0.76
N LYS A 143 -8.35 5.38 -1.80
CA LYS A 143 -7.77 5.07 -3.13
C LYS A 143 -6.26 4.88 -3.02
N ASP A 144 -5.66 5.61 -2.09
CA ASP A 144 -4.32 5.41 -1.58
C ASP A 144 -4.44 5.18 -0.07
N TYR A 145 -4.20 3.95 0.40
CA TYR A 145 -4.20 3.64 1.85
C TYR A 145 -3.00 4.27 2.59
N SER A 146 -2.27 5.17 1.92
CA SER A 146 -1.15 5.94 2.44
C SER A 146 -1.55 7.05 3.41
N VAL A 147 -2.74 6.99 4.02
CA VAL A 147 -3.27 8.00 4.96
C VAL A 147 -2.27 8.28 6.11
N TYR A 148 -1.32 7.38 6.34
CA TYR A 148 -0.24 7.52 7.33
C TYR A 148 1.18 7.64 6.78
N ALA A 149 1.38 8.15 5.56
CA ALA A 149 2.72 8.40 4.98
C ALA A 149 3.66 9.33 5.82
N GLY A 150 3.29 9.70 7.05
CA GLY A 150 4.16 10.43 7.98
C GLY A 150 3.98 10.10 9.47
N ILE A 151 3.24 9.05 9.87
CA ILE A 151 2.96 8.80 11.31
C ILE A 151 3.51 7.44 11.80
N GLY A 152 3.90 6.52 10.91
CA GLY A 152 4.50 5.27 11.38
C GLY A 152 4.53 4.13 10.39
N GLU A 153 4.87 2.95 10.91
CA GLU A 153 4.96 1.69 10.17
C GLU A 153 3.62 0.94 10.16
N ASP A 154 3.32 0.35 9.01
CA ASP A 154 2.11 -0.44 8.77
C ASP A 154 2.44 -1.93 8.86
N TYR A 155 1.85 -2.64 9.82
CA TYR A 155 2.13 -4.07 9.98
C TYR A 155 1.64 -4.91 8.79
N LEU A 156 0.60 -4.50 8.04
CA LEU A 156 0.22 -5.17 6.80
C LEU A 156 1.26 -5.03 5.69
N GLU A 157 1.94 -3.89 5.65
CA GLU A 157 3.05 -3.71 4.71
C GLU A 157 4.30 -4.46 5.14
N ILE A 158 4.56 -4.56 6.46
CA ILE A 158 5.64 -5.39 6.99
C ILE A 158 5.37 -6.88 6.70
N LEU A 159 4.12 -7.32 6.88
CA LEU A 159 3.68 -8.63 6.43
C LEU A 159 3.86 -8.79 4.92
N GLY A 160 3.86 -7.72 4.14
CA GLY A 160 3.88 -7.76 2.68
C GLY A 160 2.55 -8.23 2.09
N PHE A 161 1.44 -7.97 2.78
CA PHE A 161 0.11 -8.15 2.20
C PHE A 161 -0.21 -7.02 1.25
N PHE A 162 0.18 -5.81 1.63
CA PHE A 162 -0.05 -4.59 0.89
C PHE A 162 1.24 -3.79 0.74
N TYR A 163 1.29 -2.94 -0.28
CA TYR A 163 2.25 -1.84 -0.36
C TYR A 163 1.51 -0.63 -0.90
N ARG A 164 1.56 0.49 -0.17
CA ARG A 164 0.83 1.72 -0.53
C ARG A 164 -0.66 1.49 -0.79
N GLY A 165 -1.24 0.55 -0.05
CA GLY A 165 -2.64 0.22 -0.17
C GLY A 165 -3.05 -0.66 -1.35
N GLN A 166 -2.09 -1.18 -2.12
CA GLN A 166 -2.35 -2.18 -3.14
C GLN A 166 -1.90 -3.55 -2.64
N PRO A 167 -2.68 -4.63 -2.82
CA PRO A 167 -2.24 -5.98 -2.53
C PRO A 167 -0.92 -6.30 -3.25
N ILE A 168 0.06 -6.88 -2.54
CA ILE A 168 1.38 -7.18 -3.13
C ILE A 168 1.25 -8.09 -4.36
N VAL A 169 0.23 -8.95 -4.37
CA VAL A 169 -0.06 -9.92 -5.43
C VAL A 169 -0.47 -9.24 -6.74
N ASN A 170 -0.96 -8.00 -6.71
CA ASN A 170 -1.26 -7.25 -7.91
C ASN A 170 0.01 -6.85 -8.66
N TYR A 171 1.11 -6.69 -7.93
CA TYR A 171 2.39 -6.40 -8.54
C TYR A 171 2.89 -7.56 -9.41
N PHE A 172 2.46 -8.80 -9.13
CA PHE A 172 2.76 -10.02 -9.90
C PHE A 172 2.07 -10.13 -11.27
N GLN A 173 1.24 -9.15 -11.62
CA GLN A 173 0.48 -9.16 -12.89
C GLN A 173 1.19 -8.41 -14.02
N SER A 174 2.30 -7.73 -13.74
CA SER A 174 3.05 -7.04 -14.78
C SER A 174 3.70 -8.04 -15.76
N PRO A 175 3.59 -7.83 -17.09
CA PRO A 175 4.24 -8.69 -18.08
C PRO A 175 5.77 -8.58 -18.06
N SER A 176 6.34 -7.60 -17.35
CA SER A 176 7.79 -7.37 -17.24
C SER A 176 8.45 -8.09 -16.07
N ILE A 177 7.73 -8.97 -15.36
CA ILE A 177 8.23 -9.59 -14.15
C ILE A 177 9.17 -10.72 -14.47
N LYS A 178 10.28 -10.74 -13.72
CA LYS A 178 11.23 -11.84 -13.69
C LYS A 178 11.19 -12.47 -12.32
N VAL A 179 11.17 -13.80 -12.29
CA VAL A 179 11.42 -14.59 -11.09
C VAL A 179 12.79 -15.20 -11.27
N VAL A 180 13.72 -14.85 -10.40
CA VAL A 180 15.10 -15.37 -10.42
C VAL A 180 15.43 -15.95 -9.05
N LYS A 181 16.28 -16.96 -9.04
CA LYS A 181 16.82 -17.51 -7.80
C LYS A 181 17.97 -16.64 -7.34
N ASP A 182 17.93 -16.21 -6.07
CA ASP A 182 18.97 -15.41 -5.42
C ASP A 182 19.35 -16.13 -4.13
N ASP A 183 20.49 -16.83 -4.13
CA ASP A 183 20.88 -17.81 -3.12
C ASP A 183 19.78 -18.85 -2.81
N SER A 184 19.19 -18.79 -1.60
CA SER A 184 18.09 -19.64 -1.15
C SER A 184 16.73 -18.96 -1.26
N LEU A 185 16.67 -17.74 -1.80
CA LEU A 185 15.47 -16.91 -1.91
C LEU A 185 14.96 -16.87 -3.35
N LEU A 186 13.68 -16.54 -3.49
CA LEU A 186 13.09 -16.19 -4.79
C LEU A 186 13.01 -14.67 -4.89
N LEU A 187 13.73 -14.11 -5.85
CA LEU A 187 13.68 -12.69 -6.18
C LEU A 187 12.66 -12.49 -7.31
N VAL A 188 11.70 -11.61 -7.05
CA VAL A 188 10.70 -11.15 -8.01
C VAL A 188 10.96 -9.70 -8.31
N GLU A 189 11.22 -9.35 -9.57
CA GLU A 189 11.53 -7.98 -9.96
C GLU A 189 10.82 -7.56 -11.25
N ALA A 190 10.41 -6.28 -11.30
CA ALA A 190 9.69 -5.71 -12.44
C ALA A 190 10.58 -4.95 -13.44
N PHE A 191 11.88 -4.83 -13.15
CA PHE A 191 12.87 -4.11 -13.95
C PHE A 191 14.28 -4.68 -13.66
N ASP A 192 15.21 -4.49 -14.60
CA ASP A 192 16.62 -4.82 -14.38
C ASP A 192 17.19 -3.85 -13.34
N GLY A 193 17.62 -4.37 -12.19
CA GLY A 193 18.01 -3.57 -11.02
C GLY A 193 18.98 -2.40 -11.30
N PRO A 194 19.17 -1.47 -10.34
CA PRO A 194 19.97 -0.25 -10.55
C PRO A 194 21.45 -0.53 -10.89
N GLU A 195 21.94 -1.74 -10.59
CA GLU A 195 23.30 -2.19 -10.91
C GLU A 195 23.52 -2.40 -12.42
N SER A 196 22.44 -2.50 -13.20
CA SER A 196 22.49 -2.59 -14.67
C SER A 196 23.00 -1.30 -15.35
N GLY A 197 23.24 -0.23 -14.60
CA GLY A 197 23.63 1.08 -15.13
C GLY A 197 22.48 1.83 -15.83
N ASN A 198 21.29 1.23 -15.89
CA ASN A 198 20.08 1.86 -16.40
C ASN A 198 19.38 2.68 -15.30
N VAL A 199 18.68 3.74 -15.70
CA VAL A 199 17.87 4.56 -14.78
C VAL A 199 16.87 3.64 -14.06
N PRO A 200 16.79 3.67 -12.72
CA PRO A 200 15.76 2.91 -12.02
C PRO A 200 14.39 3.44 -12.46
N MET A 201 13.72 2.68 -13.33
CA MET A 201 12.33 2.93 -13.68
C MET A 201 11.45 2.68 -12.44
N ASN A 202 10.22 3.18 -12.47
CA ASN A 202 9.23 2.79 -11.47
C ASN A 202 9.14 1.26 -11.42
N GLY A 203 9.35 0.69 -10.24
CA GLY A 203 9.40 -0.76 -10.12
C GLY A 203 9.67 -1.21 -8.71
N TYR A 204 9.71 -2.52 -8.52
CA TYR A 204 9.92 -3.13 -7.22
C TYR A 204 10.74 -4.42 -7.34
N ARG A 205 11.30 -4.84 -6.21
CA ARG A 205 12.00 -6.11 -6.01
C ARG A 205 11.53 -6.73 -4.70
N ILE A 206 11.24 -8.02 -4.70
CA ILE A 206 10.76 -8.74 -3.51
C ILE A 206 11.56 -10.02 -3.39
N TRP A 207 12.16 -10.23 -2.21
CA TRP A 207 12.82 -11.48 -1.87
C TRP A 207 11.88 -12.29 -0.99
N LEU A 208 11.55 -13.50 -1.44
CA LEU A 208 10.64 -14.41 -0.79
C LEU A 208 11.42 -15.62 -0.28
N ASP A 209 11.10 -16.05 0.93
CA ASP A 209 11.76 -17.19 1.56
C ASP A 209 10.87 -18.45 1.52
N PRO A 210 11.21 -19.45 0.69
CA PRO A 210 10.45 -20.69 0.60
C PRO A 210 10.40 -21.48 1.92
N VAL A 211 11.44 -21.42 2.75
CA VAL A 211 11.50 -22.12 4.05
C VAL A 211 10.49 -21.52 5.02
N ARG A 212 10.26 -20.21 4.92
CA ARG A 212 9.27 -19.46 5.72
C ARG A 212 7.93 -19.29 4.99
N GLY A 213 7.57 -20.23 4.10
CA GLY A 213 6.28 -20.23 3.42
C GLY A 213 6.08 -19.07 2.45
N MET A 214 7.14 -18.65 1.75
CA MET A 214 7.19 -17.47 0.87
C MET A 214 6.94 -16.14 1.57
N CYS A 215 7.27 -16.02 2.86
CA CYS A 215 7.26 -14.72 3.51
C CYS A 215 8.31 -13.79 2.87
N PRO A 216 7.99 -12.50 2.65
CA PRO A 216 8.98 -11.53 2.21
C PRO A 216 10.08 -11.36 3.27
N THR A 217 11.35 -11.47 2.86
CA THR A 217 12.52 -11.14 3.68
C THR A 217 13.06 -9.76 3.36
N GLN A 218 12.83 -9.31 2.13
CA GLN A 218 13.21 -7.98 1.69
C GLN A 218 12.21 -7.48 0.65
N PHE A 219 11.93 -6.18 0.67
CA PHE A 219 11.12 -5.49 -0.32
C PHE A 219 11.81 -4.18 -0.70
N GLU A 220 11.91 -3.91 -1.99
CA GLU A 220 12.40 -2.64 -2.50
C GLU A 220 11.42 -2.06 -3.51
N HIS A 221 11.19 -0.76 -3.44
CA HIS A 221 10.39 -0.04 -4.42
C HIS A 221 11.12 1.23 -4.83
N TYR A 222 11.22 1.41 -6.14
CA TYR A 222 11.84 2.55 -6.79
C TYR A 222 10.74 3.39 -7.40
N GLN A 223 10.69 4.65 -7.00
CA GLN A 223 9.72 5.59 -7.49
C GLN A 223 10.40 6.78 -8.14
N VAL A 224 9.95 7.08 -9.34
CA VAL A 224 10.33 8.19 -10.19
C VAL A 224 9.20 9.22 -10.10
N TYR A 225 9.47 10.35 -9.46
CA TYR A 225 8.54 11.47 -9.45
C TYR A 225 8.82 12.38 -10.65
N PRO A 226 7.85 12.57 -11.55
CA PRO A 226 8.00 13.50 -12.67
C PRO A 226 8.18 14.94 -12.16
N LYS A 227 8.80 15.79 -12.99
CA LYS A 227 9.00 17.23 -12.71
C LYS A 227 7.71 17.96 -12.35
N ILE A 228 6.57 17.48 -12.87
CA ILE A 228 5.23 17.99 -12.57
C ILE A 228 4.42 16.87 -11.91
N PHE A 229 4.06 17.05 -10.63
CA PHE A 229 3.17 16.15 -9.89
C PHE A 229 1.97 16.95 -9.39
N ASN A 230 0.74 16.47 -9.64
CA ASN A 230 -0.50 17.17 -9.28
C ASN A 230 -0.59 18.64 -9.74
N SER A 231 -0.11 18.93 -10.96
CA SER A 231 -0.08 20.28 -11.53
C SER A 231 0.84 21.27 -10.79
N GLU A 232 1.70 20.77 -9.91
CA GLU A 232 2.75 21.56 -9.25
C GLU A 232 4.11 21.16 -9.82
N GLU A 233 4.88 22.16 -10.22
CA GLU A 233 6.28 21.97 -10.61
C GLU A 233 7.07 21.70 -9.32
N ILE A 234 7.51 20.45 -9.14
CA ILE A 234 8.40 20.10 -8.04
C ILE A 234 9.75 20.70 -8.41
N GLY A 235 10.04 21.91 -7.93
CA GLY A 235 11.20 22.69 -8.36
C GLY A 235 12.53 21.92 -8.36
N GLY A 236 13.33 22.18 -9.41
CA GLY A 236 14.58 21.49 -9.76
C GLY A 236 14.51 20.99 -11.20
N ASP A 237 15.63 20.90 -11.91
CA ASP A 237 15.67 20.32 -13.26
C ASP A 237 15.68 18.78 -13.25
N ASP A 238 15.73 18.18 -12.06
CA ASP A 238 15.97 16.76 -11.88
C ASP A 238 14.71 15.97 -11.49
N VAL A 239 14.54 14.83 -12.16
CA VAL A 239 13.60 13.77 -11.77
C VAL A 239 14.00 13.22 -10.40
N LYS A 240 13.11 13.30 -9.41
CA LYS A 240 13.39 12.76 -8.06
C LYS A 240 13.15 11.27 -8.06
N HIS A 241 14.20 10.52 -7.73
CA HIS A 241 14.11 9.08 -7.52
C HIS A 241 14.08 8.82 -6.02
N VAL A 242 13.11 8.06 -5.55
CA VAL A 242 13.02 7.61 -4.16
C VAL A 242 13.10 6.10 -4.15
N ARG A 243 14.04 5.56 -3.37
CA ARG A 243 14.09 4.13 -3.07
C ARG A 243 13.57 3.91 -1.68
N TYR A 244 12.56 3.07 -1.59
CA TYR A 244 12.06 2.48 -0.37
C TYR A 244 12.64 1.08 -0.26
N LYS A 245 13.28 0.74 0.86
CA LYS A 245 13.79 -0.61 1.14
C LYS A 245 13.27 -1.06 2.50
N ARG A 246 12.75 -2.27 2.60
CA ARG A 246 12.41 -2.93 3.86
C ARG A 246 13.14 -4.26 3.93
N VAL A 247 13.77 -4.55 5.06
CA VAL A 247 14.41 -5.83 5.39
C VAL A 247 13.71 -6.37 6.62
N ILE A 248 13.28 -7.62 6.58
CA ILE A 248 12.78 -8.33 7.76
C ILE A 248 13.99 -8.94 8.46
N GLU A 249 14.24 -8.50 9.68
CA GLU A 249 15.39 -8.94 10.47
C GLU A 249 15.07 -10.17 11.31
N ASP A 250 13.80 -10.35 11.69
CA ASP A 250 13.38 -11.46 12.54
C ASP A 250 11.94 -11.90 12.27
N PHE A 251 11.69 -13.20 12.48
CA PHE A 251 10.43 -13.88 12.24
C PHE A 251 10.03 -14.72 13.45
N LEU A 252 8.72 -14.77 13.71
CA LEU A 252 8.10 -15.73 14.62
C LEU A 252 7.39 -16.81 13.81
N GLN A 253 7.61 -18.07 14.19
CA GLN A 253 6.80 -19.19 13.72
C GLN A 253 5.60 -19.37 14.66
N LEU A 254 4.40 -19.35 14.09
CA LEU A 254 3.14 -19.63 14.77
C LEU A 254 2.75 -21.11 14.60
N GLU A 255 1.58 -21.46 15.12
CA GLU A 255 0.91 -22.73 14.81
C GLU A 255 0.69 -22.89 13.29
N ASP A 256 0.47 -24.13 12.85
CA ASP A 256 0.27 -24.50 11.44
C ASP A 256 1.42 -24.06 10.50
N ASN A 257 2.63 -23.86 11.05
CA ASN A 257 3.81 -23.45 10.30
C ASN A 257 3.63 -22.10 9.57
N ILE A 258 2.84 -21.20 10.15
CA ILE A 258 2.68 -19.84 9.65
C ILE A 258 3.81 -18.98 10.18
N TRP A 259 4.48 -18.22 9.31
CA TRP A 259 5.56 -17.32 9.70
C TRP A 259 5.09 -15.87 9.62
N VAL A 260 5.43 -15.10 10.64
CA VAL A 260 5.13 -13.66 10.72
C VAL A 260 6.38 -12.86 11.05
N PRO A 261 6.61 -11.71 10.42
CA PRO A 261 7.70 -10.82 10.76
C PRO A 261 7.44 -10.19 12.14
N ILE A 262 8.48 -10.12 12.96
CA ILE A 262 8.43 -9.45 14.28
C ILE A 262 9.45 -8.32 14.41
N LYS A 263 10.40 -8.22 13.49
CA LYS A 263 11.33 -7.10 13.39
C LYS A 263 11.61 -6.73 11.95
N ALA A 264 11.50 -5.45 11.62
CA ALA A 264 11.79 -4.94 10.29
C ALA A 264 12.57 -3.62 10.35
N LEU A 265 13.49 -3.46 9.40
CA LEU A 265 14.19 -2.21 9.13
C LEU A 265 13.72 -1.67 7.78
N THR A 266 13.13 -0.48 7.80
CA THR A 266 12.75 0.27 6.61
C THR A 266 13.73 1.42 6.41
N THR A 267 14.34 1.53 5.22
CA THR A 267 15.15 2.67 4.81
C THR A 267 14.50 3.37 3.64
N GLN A 268 14.39 4.69 3.72
CA GLN A 268 14.00 5.54 2.60
C GLN A 268 15.20 6.37 2.16
N ASN A 269 15.52 6.31 0.86
CA ASN A 269 16.59 7.09 0.25
C ASN A 269 16.05 7.97 -0.87
N LYS A 270 16.60 9.17 -1.00
CA LYS A 270 16.56 9.96 -2.22
C LYS A 270 17.76 9.58 -3.07
N ILE A 271 17.52 9.25 -4.33
CA ILE A 271 18.53 8.96 -5.32
C ILE A 271 18.61 10.18 -6.26
N GLU A 272 19.78 10.81 -6.29
CA GLU A 272 20.13 11.85 -7.24
C GLU A 272 20.98 11.19 -8.34
N TRP A 273 20.56 11.36 -9.58
CA TRP A 273 21.22 10.77 -10.75
C TRP A 273 21.39 11.81 -11.84
N THR A 274 22.59 11.91 -12.41
CA THR A 274 22.88 12.79 -13.53
C THR A 274 23.03 11.97 -14.82
N PRO A 275 22.16 12.17 -15.83
CA PRO A 275 22.28 11.49 -17.11
C PRO A 275 23.66 11.67 -17.76
N GLY A 276 24.20 10.59 -18.36
CA GLY A 276 25.41 10.64 -19.18
C GLY A 276 26.75 10.68 -18.41
N LYS A 277 26.74 10.65 -17.07
CA LYS A 277 27.95 10.51 -16.24
C LYS A 277 27.92 9.19 -15.47
N SER A 278 28.65 8.19 -15.98
CA SER A 278 28.86 6.92 -15.27
C SER A 278 29.42 7.18 -13.86
N GLY A 279 28.89 6.50 -12.84
CA GLY A 279 29.32 6.64 -11.44
C GLY A 279 28.75 7.83 -10.65
N SER A 280 27.83 8.64 -11.22
CA SER A 280 27.28 9.84 -10.55
C SER A 280 25.99 9.60 -9.76
N VAL A 281 25.74 8.39 -9.25
CA VAL A 281 24.60 8.11 -8.39
C VAL A 281 24.93 8.58 -6.97
N LYS A 282 24.22 9.60 -6.48
CA LYS A 282 24.31 10.03 -5.10
C LYS A 282 23.07 9.55 -4.34
N VAL A 283 23.29 8.73 -3.32
CA VAL A 283 22.23 8.22 -2.46
C VAL A 283 22.23 9.02 -1.17
N LEU A 284 21.13 9.73 -0.93
CA LEU A 284 20.89 10.47 0.30
C LEU A 284 19.88 9.70 1.14
N LYS A 285 20.30 9.23 2.31
CA LYS A 285 19.39 8.60 3.27
C LYS A 285 18.45 9.67 3.84
N LEU A 286 17.16 9.36 3.87
CA LEU A 286 16.12 10.25 4.41
C LEU A 286 15.66 9.77 5.77
N TYR A 287 15.31 8.49 5.86
CA TYR A 287 14.79 7.86 7.07
C TYR A 287 15.33 6.44 7.21
N ASP A 288 15.59 6.03 8.44
CA ASP A 288 15.65 4.62 8.85
C ASP A 288 14.60 4.39 9.94
N THR A 289 13.74 3.40 9.77
CA THR A 289 12.71 3.04 10.74
C THR A 289 12.87 1.59 11.15
N THR A 290 13.11 1.35 12.43
CA THR A 290 13.11 -0.01 13.00
C THR A 290 11.77 -0.26 13.66
N ALA A 291 11.02 -1.24 13.17
CA ALA A 291 9.74 -1.67 13.72
C ALA A 291 9.90 -2.99 14.47
N ILE A 292 9.40 -3.07 15.70
CA ILE A 292 9.48 -4.26 16.58
C ILE A 292 8.09 -4.58 17.09
N VAL A 293 7.64 -5.81 16.85
CA VAL A 293 6.39 -6.35 17.37
C VAL A 293 6.62 -6.93 18.76
N ASN A 294 5.77 -6.59 19.71
CA ASN A 294 5.71 -7.27 20.99
C ASN A 294 4.94 -8.59 20.82
N ALA A 295 5.67 -9.68 20.57
CA ALA A 295 5.08 -10.98 20.31
C ALA A 295 4.25 -11.54 21.48
N GLU A 296 4.58 -11.19 22.73
CA GLU A 296 3.87 -11.65 23.93
C GLU A 296 2.48 -11.01 24.07
N LYS A 297 2.35 -9.75 23.63
CA LYS A 297 1.08 -9.02 23.63
C LYS A 297 0.28 -9.17 22.34
N SER A 298 0.94 -9.63 21.28
CA SER A 298 0.35 -9.74 19.95
C SER A 298 -0.32 -11.11 19.73
N ARG A 299 -1.33 -11.11 18.86
CA ARG A 299 -2.17 -12.26 18.56
C ARG A 299 -2.40 -12.33 17.06
N TRP A 300 -2.26 -13.52 16.48
CA TRP A 300 -2.50 -13.80 15.07
C TRP A 300 -3.50 -14.94 14.93
N ASN A 301 -4.40 -14.85 13.95
CA ASN A 301 -5.46 -15.83 13.70
C ASN A 301 -6.34 -16.15 14.92
N LYS A 302 -6.40 -15.24 15.88
CA LYS A 302 -7.32 -15.29 17.02
C LYS A 302 -8.50 -14.38 16.74
N GLY A 303 -9.62 -14.63 17.43
CA GLY A 303 -10.87 -13.90 17.22
C GLY A 303 -10.69 -12.41 17.48
N VAL A 304 -10.68 -11.62 16.41
CA VAL A 304 -10.88 -10.18 16.41
C VAL A 304 -12.34 -9.96 15.99
N ASP A 305 -13.09 -9.17 16.75
CA ASP A 305 -14.52 -8.95 16.51
C ASP A 305 -14.69 -7.75 15.56
N GLU A 306 -15.67 -7.79 14.65
CA GLU A 306 -15.98 -6.67 13.77
C GLU A 306 -16.23 -5.37 14.54
N LYS A 307 -16.78 -5.47 15.75
CA LYS A 307 -17.02 -4.30 16.62
C LYS A 307 -15.74 -3.58 17.02
N ASP A 308 -14.59 -4.28 17.01
CA ASP A 308 -13.29 -3.72 17.38
C ASP A 308 -12.77 -2.76 16.30
N PHE A 309 -13.38 -2.75 15.10
CA PHE A 309 -13.07 -1.81 14.01
C PHE A 309 -13.95 -0.55 14.02
N ALA A 310 -14.69 -0.31 15.10
CA ALA A 310 -15.45 0.91 15.31
C ALA A 310 -14.91 1.71 16.49
N PHE A 311 -15.00 3.03 16.40
CA PHE A 311 -14.70 3.95 17.50
C PHE A 311 -15.66 5.12 17.47
N ASP A 312 -15.91 5.68 18.66
CA ASP A 312 -16.83 6.80 18.81
C ASP A 312 -16.14 8.12 18.50
N PHE A 313 -16.89 9.05 17.92
CA PHE A 313 -16.51 10.45 17.88
C PHE A 313 -17.01 11.14 19.16
N PRO A 314 -16.12 11.71 19.98
CA PRO A 314 -16.53 12.49 21.15
C PRO A 314 -17.42 13.68 20.77
N PRO A 315 -18.27 14.17 21.69
CA PRO A 315 -18.96 15.45 21.53
C PRO A 315 -17.99 16.58 21.15
N ALA A 316 -18.50 17.58 20.43
CA ALA A 316 -17.77 18.72 19.87
C ALA A 316 -16.74 18.39 18.77
N THR A 317 -16.45 17.13 18.49
CA THR A 317 -15.56 16.76 17.37
C THR A 317 -16.10 17.29 16.05
N ARG A 318 -15.25 17.96 15.27
CA ARG A 318 -15.54 18.38 13.89
C ARG A 318 -15.14 17.28 12.91
N VAL A 319 -16.11 16.54 12.41
CA VAL A 319 -15.91 15.42 11.48
C VAL A 319 -16.14 15.88 10.05
N ARG A 320 -15.09 15.88 9.22
CA ARG A 320 -15.22 16.06 7.77
C ARG A 320 -15.81 14.79 7.17
N ASN A 321 -16.97 14.88 6.53
CA ASN A 321 -17.55 13.79 5.75
C ASN A 321 -17.31 14.04 4.26
N GLU A 322 -16.33 13.36 3.68
CA GLU A 322 -15.96 13.49 2.26
C GLU A 322 -16.99 12.87 1.32
N LEU A 323 -17.78 11.89 1.80
CA LEU A 323 -18.79 11.21 1.00
C LEU A 323 -19.99 12.12 0.72
N LEU A 324 -20.34 12.97 1.69
CA LEU A 324 -21.44 13.91 1.61
C LEU A 324 -21.00 15.35 1.30
N GLY A 325 -19.71 15.66 1.42
CA GLY A 325 -19.19 17.02 1.20
C GLY A 325 -19.60 18.00 2.30
N VAL A 326 -19.70 17.54 3.55
CA VAL A 326 -20.11 18.35 4.71
C VAL A 326 -19.13 18.20 5.87
N ASP A 327 -19.05 19.19 6.73
CA ASP A 327 -18.47 19.08 8.06
C ASP A 327 -19.59 18.90 9.08
N ILE A 328 -19.45 17.93 9.98
CA ILE A 328 -20.41 17.63 11.04
C ILE A 328 -19.77 17.95 12.38
N VAL A 329 -20.40 18.80 13.19
CA VAL A 329 -20.00 18.96 14.59
C VAL A 329 -20.83 18.02 15.44
N VAL A 330 -20.18 17.09 16.13
CA VAL A 330 -20.85 16.04 16.91
C VAL A 330 -21.51 16.64 18.15
N GLY A 331 -22.83 16.48 18.31
CA GLY A 331 -23.58 17.05 19.44
C GLY A 331 -23.60 16.16 20.67
N LYS A 332 -23.77 14.85 20.46
CA LYS A 332 -23.64 13.81 21.50
C LYS A 332 -22.68 12.75 21.02
N GLN A 333 -22.03 12.04 21.96
CA GLN A 333 -21.13 10.93 21.62
C GLN A 333 -21.85 9.98 20.66
N SER A 334 -21.22 9.73 19.52
CA SER A 334 -21.77 8.90 18.46
C SER A 334 -20.74 7.86 18.09
N ALA A 335 -21.20 6.63 17.87
CA ALA A 335 -20.29 5.57 17.46
C ALA A 335 -19.70 5.78 16.07
N GLY A 336 -20.23 6.75 15.30
CA GLY A 336 -19.77 7.06 13.96
C GLY A 336 -19.80 5.85 13.01
N ARG A 337 -20.51 4.77 13.39
CA ARG A 337 -20.61 3.51 12.64
C ARG A 337 -21.47 3.70 11.40
N ASN A 338 -22.52 4.50 11.55
CA ASN A 338 -23.39 4.90 10.48
C ASN A 338 -23.35 6.43 10.34
N ILE A 339 -23.18 6.91 9.11
CA ILE A 339 -23.25 8.33 8.77
C ILE A 339 -24.61 8.92 9.18
N ASP A 340 -25.69 8.16 9.06
CA ASP A 340 -27.03 8.60 9.47
C ASP A 340 -27.12 8.84 10.98
N GLU A 341 -26.46 8.01 11.78
CA GLU A 341 -26.38 8.19 13.24
C GLU A 341 -25.59 9.46 13.58
N LEU A 342 -24.48 9.70 12.88
CA LEU A 342 -23.66 10.89 13.09
C LEU A 342 -24.43 12.17 12.73
N LEU A 343 -25.19 12.15 11.64
CA LEU A 343 -26.06 13.26 11.22
C LEU A 343 -27.22 13.48 12.19
N ALA A 344 -27.87 12.41 12.65
CA ALA A 344 -28.98 12.50 13.61
C ALA A 344 -28.54 13.09 14.96
N ASN A 345 -27.27 12.89 15.34
CA ASN A 345 -26.67 13.41 16.57
C ASN A 345 -25.82 14.68 16.35
N ALA A 346 -25.87 15.27 15.16
CA ALA A 346 -25.10 16.47 14.85
C ALA A 346 -25.62 17.69 15.65
N ALA A 347 -24.71 18.42 16.28
CA ALA A 347 -25.00 19.78 16.77
C ALA A 347 -25.14 20.76 15.61
N SER A 348 -24.32 20.58 14.56
CA SER A 348 -24.42 21.34 13.33
C SER A 348 -23.89 20.54 12.14
N VAL A 349 -24.43 20.85 10.96
CA VAL A 349 -23.97 20.33 9.67
C VAL A 349 -23.66 21.53 8.79
N ILE A 350 -22.40 21.65 8.40
CA ILE A 350 -21.87 22.78 7.65
C ILE A 350 -21.54 22.27 6.24
N PRO A 351 -22.26 22.73 5.20
CA PRO A 351 -21.86 22.44 3.83
C PRO A 351 -20.46 22.95 3.59
N VAL A 352 -19.60 22.12 2.98
CA VAL A 352 -18.27 22.59 2.63
C VAL A 352 -18.25 22.98 1.17
N ASP A 353 -18.09 24.27 0.92
CA ASP A 353 -17.79 24.80 -0.40
C ASP A 353 -16.40 24.31 -0.82
N HIS A 354 -16.37 23.14 -1.46
CA HIS A 354 -15.18 22.71 -2.18
C HIS A 354 -15.46 22.40 -3.65
N PRO A 355 -14.74 23.07 -4.57
CA PRO A 355 -14.56 22.55 -5.90
C PRO A 355 -13.61 21.32 -5.79
N ARG A 356 -13.87 20.26 -6.58
CA ARG A 356 -12.97 19.11 -6.82
C ARG A 356 -13.01 17.94 -5.80
N TYR A 357 -14.16 17.31 -5.68
CA TYR A 357 -14.25 15.95 -6.22
C TYR A 357 -15.34 16.03 -7.27
N VAL A 358 -14.98 16.46 -8.49
CA VAL A 358 -15.77 16.06 -9.65
C VAL A 358 -15.85 14.56 -9.47
N LYS A 359 -17.06 14.03 -9.20
CA LYS A 359 -17.34 12.64 -9.48
C LYS A 359 -16.76 12.45 -10.87
N SER A 360 -15.60 11.83 -10.95
CA SER A 360 -15.28 11.03 -12.11
C SER A 360 -16.23 9.83 -12.01
N THR A 361 -17.54 10.04 -12.01
CA THR A 361 -18.30 9.59 -13.15
C THR A 361 -17.52 10.05 -14.37
N ILE A 362 -16.52 9.24 -14.70
CA ILE A 362 -16.32 8.77 -16.04
C ILE A 362 -17.72 8.27 -16.45
N LYS A 363 -18.60 9.21 -16.82
CA LYS A 363 -19.51 8.98 -17.92
C LYS A 363 -18.56 8.84 -19.09
N ASP A 364 -18.00 7.65 -19.25
CA ASP A 364 -17.25 7.23 -20.40
C ASP A 364 -18.23 7.08 -21.58
N LYS A 365 -18.99 8.13 -21.89
CA LYS A 365 -19.72 8.16 -23.15
C LYS A 365 -18.74 7.97 -24.32
N THR A 366 -17.49 8.39 -24.14
CA THR A 366 -16.40 8.19 -25.11
C THR A 366 -15.94 6.74 -25.21
N ASN A 367 -15.72 6.01 -24.10
CA ASN A 367 -15.37 4.57 -24.21
C ASN A 367 -16.57 3.67 -24.55
N TRP A 368 -17.80 4.00 -24.15
CA TRP A 368 -18.99 3.24 -24.59
C TRP A 368 -19.21 3.35 -26.10
N ASN A 369 -19.00 4.54 -26.69
CA ASN A 369 -19.05 4.72 -28.14
C ASN A 369 -17.91 3.98 -28.86
N ARG A 370 -16.70 3.95 -28.28
CA ARG A 370 -15.57 3.17 -28.84
C ARG A 370 -15.82 1.65 -28.75
N LEU A 371 -16.37 1.17 -27.63
CA LEU A 371 -16.72 -0.24 -27.46
C LEU A 371 -17.84 -0.66 -28.42
N HIS A 372 -18.88 0.16 -28.58
CA HIS A 372 -19.92 -0.07 -29.59
C HIS A 372 -19.37 -0.06 -31.01
N LEU A 373 -18.46 0.87 -31.34
CA LEU A 373 -17.81 0.92 -32.65
C LEU A 373 -16.95 -0.33 -32.91
N LEU A 374 -16.19 -0.80 -31.90
CA LEU A 374 -15.40 -2.03 -31.97
C LEU A 374 -16.28 -3.28 -32.14
N LEU A 375 -17.39 -3.37 -31.42
CA LEU A 375 -18.35 -4.47 -31.56
C LEU A 375 -19.03 -4.46 -32.95
N LEU A 376 -19.38 -3.30 -33.48
CA LEU A 376 -19.92 -3.15 -34.83
C LEU A 376 -18.90 -3.53 -35.91
N LEU A 377 -17.64 -3.11 -35.77
CA LEU A 377 -16.54 -3.47 -36.69
C LEU A 377 -16.28 -4.98 -36.69
N ASN A 378 -16.19 -5.60 -35.51
CA ASN A 378 -16.00 -7.05 -35.40
C ASN A 378 -17.19 -7.84 -35.94
N GLY A 379 -18.43 -7.37 -35.70
CA GLY A 379 -19.63 -7.94 -36.29
C GLY A 379 -19.64 -7.86 -37.82
N ALA A 380 -19.24 -6.72 -38.40
CA ALA A 380 -19.15 -6.54 -39.84
C ALA A 380 -18.10 -7.47 -40.49
N ILE A 381 -16.94 -7.63 -39.85
CA ILE A 381 -15.88 -8.55 -40.31
C ILE A 381 -16.39 -10.00 -40.30
N LEU A 382 -17.06 -10.42 -39.22
CA LEU A 382 -17.62 -11.77 -39.11
C LEU A 382 -18.66 -12.04 -40.21
N CYS A 383 -19.57 -11.08 -40.46
CA CYS A 383 -20.54 -11.17 -41.55
C CYS A 383 -19.86 -11.28 -42.92
N ALA A 384 -18.81 -10.50 -43.18
CA ALA A 384 -18.05 -10.57 -44.44
C ALA A 384 -17.38 -11.95 -44.61
N CYS A 385 -16.80 -12.52 -43.55
CA CYS A 385 -16.24 -13.87 -43.57
C CYS A 385 -17.30 -14.94 -43.86
N ILE A 386 -18.48 -14.85 -43.24
CA ILE A 386 -19.60 -15.77 -43.49
C ILE A 386 -20.06 -15.68 -44.94
N ILE A 387 -20.27 -14.46 -45.46
CA ILE A 387 -20.66 -14.23 -46.85
C ILE A 387 -19.60 -14.81 -47.80
N TYR A 388 -18.32 -14.58 -47.54
CA TYR A 388 -17.22 -15.12 -48.35
C TYR A 388 -17.24 -16.67 -48.39
N VAL A 389 -17.42 -17.31 -47.23
CA VAL A 389 -17.52 -18.78 -47.14
C VAL A 389 -18.74 -19.30 -47.90
N LEU A 390 -19.89 -18.65 -47.77
CA LEU A 390 -21.11 -19.02 -48.48
C LEU A 390 -20.96 -18.85 -50.00
N MET A 391 -20.40 -17.74 -50.46
CA MET A 391 -20.10 -17.51 -51.88
C MET A 391 -19.12 -18.54 -52.44
N ARG A 392 -18.05 -18.85 -51.70
CA ARG A 392 -17.07 -19.87 -52.09
C ARG A 392 -17.71 -21.26 -52.17
N ARG A 393 -18.58 -21.60 -51.23
CA ARG A 393 -19.33 -22.87 -51.23
C ARG A 393 -20.33 -22.93 -52.39
N HIS A 394 -21.00 -21.83 -52.71
CA HIS A 394 -21.90 -21.78 -53.85
C HIS A 394 -21.16 -21.92 -55.18
N ARG A 395 -20.01 -21.25 -55.35
CA ARG A 395 -19.18 -21.35 -56.55
C ARG A 395 -18.71 -22.78 -56.81
N ARG A 396 -18.33 -23.51 -55.75
CA ARG A 396 -17.97 -24.94 -55.82
C ARG A 396 -19.13 -25.88 -56.17
N ARG A 397 -20.38 -25.44 -56.08
CA ARG A 397 -21.56 -26.23 -56.51
C ARG A 397 -21.94 -25.95 -57.95
N LEU A 398 -21.47 -24.84 -58.52
CA LEU A 398 -21.73 -24.43 -59.90
C LEU A 398 -20.60 -24.83 -60.86
N SER A 399 -19.39 -25.02 -60.34
CA SER A 399 -18.30 -25.77 -60.98
C SER A 399 -18.47 -27.27 -60.74
#